data_AF-A0A2D9CL27-F1
#
_entry.id   AF-A0A2D9CL27-F1
#
_cell.length_a   1.000
_cell.length_b   1.000
_cell.length_c   1.000
_cell.angle_alpha   90.00
_cell.angle_beta   90.00
_cell.angle_gamma   90.00
#
_symmetry.space_group_name_H-M   'P 1'
#
loop_
_entity.id
_entity.type
_entity.pdbx_description
1 polymer ?
#
loop_
_entity_poly.entity_id
_entity_poly.type
_entity_poly.pdbx_seq_one_letter_code
_entity_poly.pdbx_strand_id
1 'polypeptide(L)'
;MTYYIYHIPGQKVGVTRDLYKRVTQQQGYAEGEYEVLFEGEDIDEVSRLEVELQKSYNYPVETQLYKDLIKPKNNMRVNPTEQTTTFPFPLNKLKGNLMDNIGYSWVTPQGYRFTITAQNTKWLIDNAITSRFNAQRCFVYNKAFHEFESNSFKPVPAPEASTPERSWLNPETFNLIRAWAHERGIYDKGDVKTQFAKLVEEVGELAKAILEEDQNEFCDAIGDIVVVLTNLAHLGNDRIEECIMDAYKEIKNRKGSMQNGTFVKDDTYSKVLETKTNTL
;
A
#
# COMPACT_ATOMS: atom_id res chain seq x y z
N MET A 1 -4.14 8.80 -16.48
CA MET A 1 -5.06 7.67 -16.76
C MET A 1 -6.17 8.22 -17.60
N THR A 2 -6.27 7.77 -18.84
CA THR A 2 -7.14 8.37 -19.86
C THR A 2 -8.58 7.84 -19.77
N TYR A 3 -9.54 8.74 -19.97
CA TYR A 3 -10.96 8.45 -20.06
C TYR A 3 -11.49 8.92 -21.43
N TYR A 4 -12.39 8.13 -21.99
CA TYR A 4 -13.03 8.37 -23.27
C TYR A 4 -14.53 8.53 -23.07
N ILE A 5 -15.10 9.61 -23.60
CA ILE A 5 -16.54 9.75 -23.79
C ILE A 5 -16.85 9.18 -25.17
N TYR A 6 -17.64 8.11 -25.22
CA TYR A 6 -18.09 7.51 -26.46
C TYR A 6 -19.59 7.73 -26.66
N HIS A 7 -20.00 7.81 -27.91
CA HIS A 7 -21.39 7.91 -28.33
C HIS A 7 -21.71 6.79 -29.30
N ILE A 8 -22.78 6.05 -28.99
CA ILE A 8 -23.38 5.08 -29.88
C ILE A 8 -24.65 5.76 -30.44
N PRO A 9 -24.65 6.14 -31.74
CA PRO A 9 -25.75 6.89 -32.33
C PRO A 9 -27.11 6.22 -32.12
N GLY A 10 -28.08 7.00 -31.63
CA GLY A 10 -29.43 6.54 -31.32
C GLY A 10 -29.59 5.68 -30.07
N GLN A 11 -28.50 5.42 -29.33
CA GLN A 11 -28.52 4.55 -28.14
C GLN A 11 -28.14 5.30 -26.86
N LYS A 12 -26.91 5.80 -26.75
CA LYS A 12 -26.42 6.47 -25.53
C LYS A 12 -25.08 7.17 -25.71
N VAL A 13 -24.76 8.06 -24.77
CA VAL A 13 -23.41 8.57 -24.47
C VAL A 13 -22.94 7.97 -23.16
N GLY A 14 -21.68 7.53 -23.08
CA GLY A 14 -21.11 7.02 -21.83
C GLY A 14 -19.60 7.15 -21.75
N VAL A 15 -19.04 6.85 -20.56
CA VAL A 15 -17.60 6.96 -20.27
C VAL A 15 -16.94 5.59 -20.13
N THR A 16 -15.70 5.45 -20.61
CA THR A 16 -14.84 4.27 -20.37
C THR A 16 -13.36 4.63 -20.32
N ARG A 17 -12.54 3.78 -19.71
CA ARG A 17 -11.06 3.85 -19.79
C ARG A 17 -10.47 2.98 -20.90
N ASP A 18 -11.28 2.08 -21.44
CA ASP A 18 -10.87 1.10 -22.46
C ASP A 18 -12.03 0.92 -23.44
N LEU A 19 -11.92 1.53 -24.62
CA LEU A 19 -12.97 1.50 -25.66
C LEU A 19 -13.14 0.09 -26.22
N TYR A 20 -12.02 -0.58 -26.53
CA TYR A 20 -12.05 -1.92 -27.13
C TYR A 20 -12.70 -2.94 -26.20
N LYS A 21 -12.34 -2.98 -24.91
CA LYS A 21 -12.98 -3.89 -23.95
C LYS A 21 -14.44 -3.52 -23.71
N ARG A 22 -14.76 -2.23 -23.51
CA ARG A 22 -16.09 -1.80 -23.05
C ARG A 22 -17.13 -1.71 -24.16
N VAL A 23 -16.75 -1.18 -25.32
CA VAL A 23 -17.68 -0.87 -26.42
C VAL A 23 -17.68 -2.03 -27.42
N THR A 24 -16.50 -2.52 -27.81
CA THR A 24 -16.39 -3.61 -28.78
C THR A 24 -16.61 -4.99 -28.16
N GLN A 25 -15.81 -5.41 -27.17
CA GLN A 25 -15.94 -6.77 -26.63
C GLN A 25 -17.19 -6.97 -25.76
N GLN A 26 -17.49 -6.04 -24.85
CA GLN A 26 -18.62 -6.19 -23.91
C GLN A 26 -19.97 -5.83 -24.54
N GLN A 27 -20.04 -4.74 -25.30
CA GLN A 27 -21.30 -4.23 -25.86
C GLN A 27 -21.53 -4.65 -27.32
N GLY A 28 -20.50 -5.16 -28.01
CA GLY A 28 -20.62 -5.74 -29.34
C GLY A 28 -20.56 -4.75 -30.51
N TYR A 29 -20.23 -3.47 -30.27
CA TYR A 29 -20.19 -2.45 -31.33
C TYR A 29 -18.81 -2.38 -31.98
N ALA A 30 -18.78 -2.51 -33.30
CA ALA A 30 -17.54 -2.44 -34.09
C ALA A 30 -17.02 -0.99 -34.21
N GLU A 31 -15.73 -0.86 -34.53
CA GLU A 31 -15.10 0.42 -34.83
C GLU A 31 -15.76 1.03 -36.08
N GLY A 32 -16.53 2.11 -35.89
CA GLY A 32 -17.41 2.71 -36.91
C GLY A 32 -18.90 2.75 -36.53
N GLU A 33 -19.32 1.94 -35.56
CA GLU A 33 -20.69 1.97 -34.99
C GLU A 33 -20.80 2.88 -33.76
N TYR A 34 -19.67 3.42 -33.30
CA TYR A 34 -19.57 4.39 -32.23
C TYR A 34 -18.51 5.43 -32.55
N GLU A 35 -18.63 6.60 -31.94
CA GLU A 35 -17.69 7.69 -32.06
C GLU A 35 -17.12 8.08 -30.69
N VAL A 36 -15.90 8.61 -30.68
CA VAL A 36 -15.26 9.17 -29.49
C VAL A 36 -15.48 10.67 -29.51
N LEU A 37 -16.25 11.18 -28.55
CA LEU A 37 -16.61 12.60 -28.45
C LEU A 37 -15.57 13.41 -27.69
N PHE A 38 -14.88 12.79 -26.74
CA PHE A 38 -13.89 13.45 -25.90
C PHE A 38 -12.89 12.45 -25.32
N GLU A 39 -11.65 12.90 -25.14
CA GLU A 39 -10.57 12.19 -24.47
C GLU A 39 -9.92 13.13 -23.46
N GLY A 40 -9.77 12.67 -22.21
CA GLY A 40 -9.16 13.48 -21.16
C GLY A 40 -8.70 12.66 -19.97
N GLU A 41 -7.93 13.28 -19.08
CA GLU A 41 -7.37 12.62 -17.89
C GLU A 41 -8.07 13.02 -16.59
N ASP A 42 -8.78 14.16 -16.56
CA ASP A 42 -9.53 14.63 -15.41
C ASP A 42 -10.94 14.03 -15.38
N ILE A 43 -11.20 13.19 -14.37
CA ILE A 43 -12.48 12.50 -14.19
C ILE A 43 -13.65 13.44 -13.84
N ASP A 44 -13.39 14.56 -13.16
CA ASP A 44 -14.44 15.52 -12.82
C ASP A 44 -14.84 16.35 -14.04
N GLU A 45 -13.90 16.65 -14.94
CA GLU A 45 -14.17 17.24 -16.25
C GLU A 45 -14.97 16.29 -17.13
N VAL A 46 -14.48 15.05 -17.32
CA VAL A 46 -15.13 14.02 -18.14
C VAL A 46 -16.55 13.73 -17.65
N SER A 47 -16.75 13.64 -16.33
CA SER A 47 -18.08 13.38 -15.75
C SER A 47 -19.05 14.55 -15.94
N ARG A 48 -18.58 15.81 -15.95
CA ARG A 48 -19.43 16.96 -16.28
C ARG A 48 -19.80 16.96 -17.76
N LEU A 49 -18.82 16.74 -18.63
CA LEU A 49 -19.01 16.68 -20.08
C LEU A 49 -19.95 15.54 -20.49
N GLU A 50 -19.86 14.36 -19.86
CA GLU A 50 -20.79 13.25 -20.08
C GLU A 50 -22.24 13.67 -19.86
N VAL A 51 -22.54 14.34 -18.74
CA VAL A 51 -23.89 14.81 -18.42
C VAL A 51 -24.37 15.87 -19.41
N GLU A 52 -23.50 16.80 -19.79
CA GLU A 52 -23.81 17.82 -20.80
C GLU A 52 -24.11 17.19 -22.16
N LEU A 53 -23.31 16.22 -22.58
CA LEU A 53 -23.48 15.50 -23.84
C LEU A 53 -24.76 14.66 -23.82
N GLN A 54 -25.04 13.90 -22.75
CA GLN A 54 -26.30 13.16 -22.61
C GLN A 54 -27.52 14.08 -22.76
N LYS A 55 -27.50 15.27 -22.15
CA LYS A 55 -28.57 16.27 -22.32
C LYS A 55 -28.65 16.80 -23.75
N SER A 56 -27.51 17.13 -24.36
CA SER A 56 -27.46 17.70 -25.72
C SER A 56 -27.97 16.72 -26.79
N TYR A 57 -27.67 15.43 -26.64
CA TYR A 57 -28.16 14.36 -27.51
C TYR A 57 -29.53 13.83 -27.09
N ASN A 58 -30.14 14.43 -26.06
CA ASN A 58 -31.47 14.10 -25.57
C ASN A 58 -31.61 12.64 -25.06
N TYR A 59 -30.52 12.09 -24.52
CA TYR A 59 -30.51 10.80 -23.82
C TYR A 59 -30.86 10.96 -22.33
N PRO A 60 -31.40 9.91 -21.69
CA PRO A 60 -31.58 9.90 -20.24
C PRO A 60 -30.24 10.13 -19.53
N VAL A 61 -30.21 11.09 -18.61
CA VAL A 61 -29.03 11.33 -17.77
C VAL A 61 -28.93 10.24 -16.72
N GLU A 62 -27.78 9.56 -16.63
CA GLU A 62 -27.58 8.51 -15.62
C GLU A 62 -27.62 9.11 -14.21
N THR A 63 -28.35 8.46 -13.28
CA THR A 63 -28.47 8.91 -11.88
C THR A 63 -27.21 8.65 -11.07
N GLN A 64 -26.33 7.78 -11.55
CA GLN A 64 -25.05 7.44 -10.93
C GLN A 64 -23.92 7.89 -11.87
N LEU A 65 -23.20 8.94 -11.49
CA LEU A 65 -22.09 9.46 -12.30
C LEU A 65 -20.93 8.46 -12.34
N TYR A 66 -20.21 8.42 -13.44
CA TYR A 66 -19.06 7.52 -13.60
C TYR A 66 -18.00 7.73 -12.49
N LYS A 67 -17.80 8.97 -12.03
CA LYS A 67 -16.92 9.28 -10.89
C LYS A 67 -17.36 8.66 -9.56
N ASP A 68 -18.65 8.42 -9.38
CA ASP A 68 -19.21 7.81 -8.17
C ASP A 68 -19.17 6.27 -8.23
N LEU A 69 -18.87 5.68 -9.39
CA LEU A 69 -18.50 4.27 -9.52
C LEU A 69 -17.06 4.00 -9.06
N ILE A 70 -16.20 5.03 -9.02
CA ILE A 70 -14.77 4.93 -8.69
C ILE A 70 -14.50 5.19 -7.20
N LYS A 71 -15.46 5.78 -6.45
CA LYS A 71 -15.29 5.97 -5.02
C LYS A 71 -15.34 4.61 -4.30
N PRO A 72 -14.31 4.23 -3.51
CA PRO A 72 -14.44 3.08 -2.63
C PRO A 72 -15.58 3.37 -1.66
N LYS A 73 -16.66 2.59 -1.75
CA LYS A 73 -17.66 2.51 -0.69
C LYS A 73 -16.99 1.83 0.50
N ASN A 74 -16.19 2.58 1.27
CA ASN A 74 -15.71 2.14 2.57
C ASN A 74 -16.88 2.15 3.56
N ASN A 75 -17.82 1.23 3.33
CA ASN A 75 -18.99 0.98 4.18
C ASN A 75 -18.63 0.07 5.35
N MET A 76 -17.39 -0.41 5.43
CA MET A 76 -16.97 -1.28 6.50
C MET A 76 -16.59 -0.45 7.73
N ARG A 77 -17.50 -0.44 8.72
CA ARG A 77 -17.21 0.01 10.08
C ARG A 77 -17.18 -1.19 11.01
N VAL A 78 -15.98 -1.63 11.36
CA VAL A 78 -15.80 -2.74 12.31
C VAL A 78 -16.04 -2.28 13.74
N ASN A 79 -16.42 -3.23 14.60
CA ASN A 79 -16.58 -2.99 16.04
C ASN A 79 -15.59 -3.87 16.83
N PRO A 80 -14.42 -3.32 17.21
CA PRO A 80 -13.44 -4.06 17.99
C PRO A 80 -13.76 -4.00 19.48
N THR A 81 -13.81 -5.17 20.11
CA THR A 81 -13.79 -5.37 21.56
C THR A 81 -12.42 -5.93 21.96
N GLU A 82 -12.19 -6.22 23.23
CA GLU A 82 -10.95 -6.91 23.62
C GLU A 82 -10.84 -8.28 22.95
N GLN A 83 -11.90 -9.09 23.01
CA GLN A 83 -11.83 -10.48 22.54
C GLN A 83 -12.01 -10.64 21.03
N THR A 84 -12.86 -9.82 20.41
CA THR A 84 -13.28 -10.01 19.01
C THR A 84 -13.38 -8.70 18.24
N THR A 85 -13.21 -8.78 16.93
CA THR A 85 -13.58 -7.72 15.99
C THR A 85 -14.80 -8.19 15.20
N THR A 86 -15.89 -7.42 15.27
CA THR A 86 -17.12 -7.72 14.52
C THR A 86 -17.17 -6.93 13.22
N PHE A 87 -17.39 -7.62 12.10
CA PHE A 87 -17.62 -7.04 10.78
C PHE A 87 -19.12 -6.84 10.54
N PRO A 88 -19.52 -5.74 9.87
CA PRO A 88 -20.93 -5.41 9.62
C PRO A 88 -21.54 -6.20 8.44
N PHE A 89 -21.10 -7.44 8.21
CA PHE A 89 -21.52 -8.27 7.09
C PHE A 89 -21.78 -9.72 7.51
N PRO A 90 -22.72 -10.43 6.86
CA PRO A 90 -22.86 -11.86 7.01
C PRO A 90 -21.64 -12.59 6.44
N LEU A 91 -21.35 -13.79 6.98
CA LEU A 91 -20.13 -14.55 6.65
C LEU A 91 -19.97 -14.81 5.14
N ASN A 92 -21.06 -15.11 4.43
CA ASN A 92 -21.05 -15.36 2.98
C ASN A 92 -20.72 -14.12 2.13
N LYS A 93 -20.81 -12.91 2.69
CA LYS A 93 -20.45 -11.66 2.02
C LYS A 93 -19.09 -11.11 2.47
N LEU A 94 -18.45 -11.73 3.46
CA LEU A 94 -17.21 -11.23 4.04
C LEU A 94 -16.10 -11.13 3.00
N LYS A 95 -15.88 -12.18 2.17
CA LYS A 95 -14.80 -12.21 1.17
C LYS A 95 -14.80 -10.99 0.24
N GLY A 96 -15.95 -10.68 -0.39
CA GLY A 96 -16.05 -9.54 -1.31
C GLY A 96 -15.75 -8.22 -0.59
N ASN A 97 -16.35 -8.02 0.59
CA ASN A 97 -16.14 -6.79 1.35
C ASN A 97 -14.70 -6.62 1.86
N LEU A 98 -14.00 -7.70 2.23
CA LEU A 98 -12.58 -7.63 2.57
C LEU A 98 -11.74 -7.18 1.37
N MET A 99 -11.98 -7.76 0.19
CA MET A 99 -11.29 -7.38 -1.06
C MET A 99 -11.57 -5.92 -1.46
N ASP A 100 -12.81 -5.46 -1.29
CA ASP A 100 -13.22 -4.08 -1.60
C ASP A 100 -12.63 -3.06 -0.59
N ASN A 101 -12.17 -3.50 0.58
CA ASN A 101 -11.66 -2.66 1.67
C ASN A 101 -10.21 -3.00 2.06
N ILE A 102 -9.38 -3.48 1.12
CA ILE A 102 -7.93 -3.66 1.36
C ILE A 102 -7.31 -2.33 1.81
N GLY A 103 -6.43 -2.37 2.81
CA GLY A 103 -5.83 -1.21 3.46
C GLY A 103 -6.65 -0.63 4.61
N TYR A 104 -7.91 -1.05 4.80
CA TYR A 104 -8.70 -0.64 5.95
C TYR A 104 -8.04 -1.11 7.25
N SER A 105 -7.85 -0.19 8.18
CA SER A 105 -7.12 -0.42 9.43
C SER A 105 -7.96 -0.07 10.65
N TRP A 106 -7.78 -0.82 11.73
CA TRP A 106 -8.42 -0.56 13.02
C TRP A 106 -7.52 -0.94 14.19
N VAL A 107 -7.88 -0.46 15.38
CA VAL A 107 -7.15 -0.74 16.62
C VAL A 107 -8.12 -1.32 17.65
N THR A 108 -7.71 -2.38 18.33
CA THR A 108 -8.50 -2.99 19.42
C THR A 108 -8.23 -2.28 20.76
N PRO A 109 -9.12 -2.40 21.77
CA PRO A 109 -8.93 -1.73 23.06
C PRO A 109 -7.60 -2.05 23.77
N GLN A 110 -7.09 -3.27 23.64
CA GLN A 110 -5.80 -3.69 24.18
C GLN A 110 -4.59 -3.27 23.32
N GLY A 111 -4.80 -2.54 22.23
CA GLY A 111 -3.75 -1.95 21.42
C GLY A 111 -3.29 -2.76 20.21
N TYR A 112 -3.94 -3.87 19.86
CA TYR A 112 -3.61 -4.56 18.60
C TYR A 112 -4.03 -3.70 17.42
N ARG A 113 -3.13 -3.55 16.45
CA ARG A 113 -3.38 -2.85 15.21
C ARG A 113 -3.46 -3.85 14.09
N PHE A 114 -4.55 -3.79 13.34
CA PHE A 114 -4.80 -4.67 12.22
C PHE A 114 -5.08 -3.85 10.97
N THR A 115 -4.70 -4.40 9.82
CA THR A 115 -4.94 -3.82 8.50
C THR A 115 -5.36 -4.95 7.56
N ILE A 116 -6.42 -4.76 6.76
CA ILE A 116 -6.78 -5.75 5.75
C ILE A 116 -5.71 -5.75 4.65
N THR A 117 -5.16 -6.92 4.35
CA THR A 117 -4.20 -7.13 3.26
C THR A 117 -4.66 -8.31 2.39
N ALA A 118 -4.13 -8.41 1.16
CA ALA A 118 -4.41 -9.56 0.30
C ALA A 118 -3.98 -10.89 0.98
N GLN A 119 -2.88 -10.86 1.74
CA GLN A 119 -2.29 -12.00 2.43
C GLN A 119 -3.16 -12.49 3.59
N ASN A 120 -3.64 -11.59 4.44
CA ASN A 120 -4.40 -11.97 5.64
C ASN A 120 -5.90 -12.20 5.37
N THR A 121 -6.42 -11.76 4.22
CA THR A 121 -7.83 -11.94 3.84
C THR A 121 -8.23 -13.42 3.85
N LYS A 122 -7.36 -14.33 3.41
CA LYS A 122 -7.62 -15.77 3.46
C LYS A 122 -7.86 -16.25 4.89
N TRP A 123 -7.02 -15.85 5.82
CA TRP A 123 -7.15 -16.25 7.22
C TRP A 123 -8.43 -15.68 7.86
N LEU A 124 -8.74 -14.42 7.57
CA LEU A 124 -9.97 -13.77 8.05
C LEU A 124 -11.22 -14.52 7.59
N ILE A 125 -11.26 -14.97 6.35
CA ILE A 125 -12.38 -15.76 5.80
C ILE A 125 -12.46 -17.12 6.50
N ASP A 126 -11.34 -17.82 6.62
CA ASP A 126 -11.28 -19.19 7.15
C ASP A 126 -11.60 -19.23 8.67
N ASN A 127 -11.41 -18.13 9.40
CA ASN A 127 -11.58 -18.04 10.86
C ASN A 127 -12.73 -17.14 11.32
N ALA A 128 -13.48 -16.54 10.40
CA ALA A 128 -14.64 -15.73 10.75
C ALA A 128 -15.84 -16.61 11.13
N ILE A 129 -16.56 -16.18 12.17
CA ILE A 129 -17.70 -16.89 12.73
C ILE A 129 -18.93 -15.97 12.65
N THR A 130 -20.07 -16.53 12.23
CA THR A 130 -21.34 -15.80 12.26
C THR A 130 -21.72 -15.45 13.71
N SER A 131 -22.10 -14.19 13.97
CA SER A 131 -22.51 -13.76 15.30
C SER A 131 -23.79 -14.48 15.73
N ARG A 132 -23.77 -15.06 16.93
CA ARG A 132 -24.93 -15.73 17.54
C ARG A 132 -26.09 -14.77 17.82
N PHE A 133 -25.81 -13.47 17.95
CA PHE A 133 -26.81 -12.44 18.23
C PHE A 133 -27.35 -11.77 16.96
N ASN A 134 -26.62 -11.83 15.85
CA ASN A 134 -27.02 -11.21 14.59
C ASN A 134 -26.39 -11.93 13.39
N ALA A 135 -27.20 -12.67 12.64
CA ALA A 135 -26.74 -13.40 11.45
C ALA A 135 -26.21 -12.51 10.32
N GLN A 136 -26.50 -11.20 10.34
CA GLN A 136 -25.96 -10.20 9.41
C GLN A 136 -24.57 -9.69 9.80
N ARG A 137 -23.95 -10.27 10.83
CA ARG A 137 -22.61 -9.93 11.29
C ARG A 137 -21.79 -11.19 11.48
N CYS A 138 -20.50 -11.06 11.23
CA CYS A 138 -19.51 -12.07 11.57
C CYS A 138 -18.40 -11.44 12.39
N PHE A 139 -17.63 -12.24 13.09
CA PHE A 139 -16.52 -11.76 13.91
C PHE A 139 -15.34 -12.71 13.83
N VAL A 140 -14.17 -12.19 14.18
CA VAL A 140 -12.93 -12.97 14.39
C VAL A 140 -12.43 -12.74 15.80
N TYR A 141 -11.70 -13.71 16.36
CA TYR A 141 -11.03 -13.56 17.64
C TYR A 141 -9.74 -12.77 17.48
N ASN A 142 -9.61 -11.66 18.20
CA ASN A 142 -8.49 -10.74 18.08
C ASN A 142 -7.16 -11.39 18.46
N LYS A 143 -7.14 -12.24 19.50
CA LYS A 143 -5.92 -12.95 19.91
C LYS A 143 -5.43 -13.90 18.83
N ALA A 144 -6.32 -14.71 18.25
CA ALA A 144 -5.97 -15.63 17.18
C ALA A 144 -5.52 -14.89 15.91
N PHE A 145 -6.17 -13.76 15.58
CA PHE A 145 -5.75 -12.96 14.44
C PHE A 145 -4.42 -12.27 14.68
N HIS A 146 -4.19 -11.73 15.89
CA HIS A 146 -2.90 -11.17 16.28
C HIS A 146 -1.79 -12.21 16.27
N GLU A 147 -2.03 -13.42 16.74
CA GLU A 147 -1.06 -14.53 16.65
C GLU A 147 -0.80 -14.91 15.19
N PHE A 148 -1.83 -14.97 14.34
CA PHE A 148 -1.65 -15.21 12.91
C PHE A 148 -0.84 -14.09 12.25
N GLU A 149 -1.14 -12.82 12.50
CA GLU A 149 -0.38 -11.70 11.94
C GLU A 149 1.04 -11.66 12.52
N SER A 150 1.23 -11.90 13.81
CA SER A 150 2.56 -12.01 14.42
C SER A 150 3.35 -13.21 13.89
N ASN A 151 2.66 -14.27 13.47
CA ASN A 151 3.27 -15.45 12.85
C ASN A 151 3.55 -15.25 11.35
N SER A 152 2.72 -14.48 10.66
CA SER A 152 2.84 -14.14 9.23
C SER A 152 3.85 -13.01 8.99
N PHE A 153 3.94 -12.10 9.95
CA PHE A 153 5.01 -11.14 10.17
C PHE A 153 5.93 -11.63 11.28
N LYS A 154 6.29 -12.92 11.29
CA LYS A 154 7.53 -13.28 11.96
C LYS A 154 8.61 -12.47 11.26
N PRO A 155 9.31 -11.53 11.93
CA PRO A 155 10.72 -11.44 11.59
C PRO A 155 11.18 -12.88 11.69
N VAL A 156 11.85 -13.39 10.66
CA VAL A 156 12.71 -14.55 10.85
C VAL A 156 13.30 -14.42 12.26
N PRO A 157 12.99 -15.34 13.21
CA PRO A 157 13.57 -15.22 14.53
C PRO A 157 15.06 -15.13 14.29
N ALA A 158 15.73 -14.07 14.78
CA ALA A 158 17.17 -14.16 14.97
C ALA A 158 17.35 -15.50 15.70
N PRO A 159 18.02 -16.48 15.09
CA PRO A 159 17.83 -17.87 15.45
C PRO A 159 18.06 -18.00 16.94
N GLU A 160 17.02 -18.43 17.67
CA GLU A 160 17.25 -18.91 19.02
C GLU A 160 18.34 -19.96 18.90
N ALA A 161 19.43 -19.74 19.62
CA ALA A 161 20.64 -20.53 19.58
C ALA A 161 20.33 -21.99 19.97
N SER A 162 19.83 -22.78 19.02
CA SER A 162 19.70 -24.24 19.05
C SER A 162 19.02 -24.81 17.79
N THR A 163 19.25 -24.23 16.60
CA THR A 163 19.21 -25.02 15.35
C THR A 163 20.36 -24.55 14.46
N PRO A 164 21.35 -25.42 14.13
CA PRO A 164 22.59 -25.00 13.50
C PRO A 164 22.49 -24.75 11.98
N GLU A 165 21.30 -24.50 11.42
CA GLU A 165 21.15 -24.18 9.99
C GLU A 165 20.13 -23.07 9.76
N ARG A 166 20.64 -21.94 9.25
CA ARG A 166 19.96 -20.72 8.75
C ARG A 166 19.73 -19.59 9.75
N SER A 167 20.85 -18.96 10.13
CA SER A 167 20.87 -17.52 10.39
C SER A 167 20.65 -16.76 9.07
N TRP A 168 19.57 -16.00 8.95
CA TRP A 168 19.23 -15.25 7.73
C TRP A 168 19.86 -13.85 7.67
N LEU A 169 20.67 -13.49 8.67
CA LEU A 169 21.60 -12.37 8.65
C LEU A 169 22.83 -12.87 9.38
N ASN A 170 23.77 -13.43 8.62
CA ASN A 170 25.08 -13.70 9.18
C ASN A 170 25.70 -12.32 9.49
N PRO A 171 26.14 -12.02 10.74
CA PRO A 171 26.93 -10.81 11.01
C PRO A 171 28.15 -10.70 10.08
N GLU A 172 28.60 -11.82 9.52
CA GLU A 172 29.60 -11.85 8.48
C GLU A 172 29.13 -11.29 7.14
N THR A 173 27.83 -11.18 6.83
CA THR A 173 27.36 -10.63 5.54
C THR A 173 27.87 -9.22 5.30
N PHE A 174 27.82 -8.33 6.31
CA PHE A 174 28.44 -7.01 6.20
C PHE A 174 29.98 -7.09 6.09
N ASN A 175 30.62 -8.09 6.72
CA ASN A 175 32.04 -8.33 6.55
C ASN A 175 32.38 -8.85 5.13
N LEU A 176 31.54 -9.68 4.53
CA LEU A 176 31.69 -10.20 3.17
C LEU A 176 31.52 -9.09 2.15
N ILE A 177 30.55 -8.18 2.34
CA ILE A 177 30.40 -6.97 1.54
C ILE A 177 31.66 -6.11 1.63
N ARG A 178 32.17 -5.88 2.85
CA ARG A 178 33.41 -5.13 3.06
C ARG A 178 34.63 -5.79 2.43
N ALA A 179 34.75 -7.11 2.55
CA ALA A 179 35.83 -7.88 1.92
C ALA A 179 35.76 -7.77 0.39
N TRP A 180 34.58 -7.97 -0.20
CA TRP A 180 34.34 -7.80 -1.63
C TRP A 180 34.69 -6.39 -2.12
N ALA A 181 34.34 -5.35 -1.34
CA ALA A 181 34.63 -3.97 -1.67
C ALA A 181 36.13 -3.66 -1.58
N HIS A 182 36.80 -4.19 -0.55
CA HIS A 182 38.25 -4.08 -0.38
C HIS A 182 38.99 -4.79 -1.52
N GLU A 183 38.61 -6.02 -1.89
CA GLU A 183 39.20 -6.78 -3.00
C GLU A 183 39.09 -6.06 -4.34
N ARG A 184 38.00 -5.31 -4.54
CA ARG A 184 37.77 -4.49 -5.75
C ARG A 184 38.41 -3.10 -5.70
N GLY A 185 39.12 -2.77 -4.62
CA GLY A 185 39.78 -1.48 -4.44
C GLY A 185 38.80 -0.32 -4.24
N ILE A 186 37.56 -0.59 -3.82
CA ILE A 186 36.55 0.45 -3.55
C ILE A 186 37.02 1.35 -2.41
N TYR A 187 37.68 0.79 -1.40
CA TYR A 187 38.20 1.57 -0.26
C TYR A 187 39.53 2.27 -0.57
N ASP A 188 40.30 1.75 -1.52
CA ASP A 188 41.58 2.34 -1.91
C ASP A 188 41.43 3.51 -2.90
N LYS A 189 40.41 3.44 -3.77
CA LYS A 189 40.24 4.36 -4.90
C LYS A 189 38.89 5.10 -4.91
N GLY A 190 37.92 4.60 -4.15
CA GLY A 190 36.59 5.22 -4.05
C GLY A 190 36.57 6.35 -3.03
N ASP A 191 35.57 7.21 -3.16
CA ASP A 191 35.30 8.30 -2.23
C ASP A 191 33.81 8.38 -1.90
N VAL A 192 33.48 9.08 -0.82
CA VAL A 192 32.12 9.22 -0.30
C VAL A 192 31.16 9.80 -1.35
N LYS A 193 31.59 10.76 -2.18
CA LYS A 193 30.72 11.37 -3.20
C LYS A 193 30.43 10.39 -4.32
N THR A 194 31.43 9.62 -4.75
CA THR A 194 31.26 8.59 -5.77
C THR A 194 30.34 7.47 -5.27
N GLN A 195 30.51 7.01 -4.02
CA GLN A 195 29.60 6.03 -3.43
C GLN A 195 28.18 6.58 -3.22
N PHE A 196 28.03 7.87 -2.88
CA PHE A 196 26.72 8.51 -2.83
C PHE A 196 26.04 8.57 -4.21
N ALA A 197 26.80 8.83 -5.28
CA ALA A 197 26.25 8.78 -6.63
C ALA A 197 25.74 7.37 -6.98
N LYS A 198 26.49 6.33 -6.60
CA LYS A 198 26.06 4.93 -6.75
C LYS A 198 24.80 4.63 -5.93
N LEU A 199 24.67 5.19 -4.72
CA LEU A 199 23.44 5.04 -3.92
C LEU A 199 22.21 5.62 -4.66
N VAL A 200 22.36 6.77 -5.32
CA VAL A 200 21.27 7.38 -6.10
C VAL A 200 20.91 6.52 -7.31
N GLU A 201 21.89 5.85 -7.92
CA GLU A 201 21.67 4.87 -9.00
C GLU A 201 20.81 3.69 -8.51
N GLU A 202 21.17 3.04 -7.39
CA GLU A 202 20.39 1.92 -6.83
C GLU A 202 18.96 2.34 -6.42
N VAL A 203 18.80 3.56 -5.92
CA VAL A 203 17.48 4.13 -5.61
C VAL A 203 16.65 4.33 -6.89
N GLY A 204 17.30 4.68 -8.01
CA GLY A 204 16.65 4.78 -9.32
C GLY A 204 16.17 3.43 -9.84
N GLU A 205 16.97 2.38 -9.68
CA GLU A 205 16.58 1.01 -10.02
C GLU A 205 15.41 0.53 -9.17
N LEU A 206 15.43 0.79 -7.86
CA LEU A 206 14.29 0.53 -6.98
C LEU A 206 13.03 1.29 -7.43
N ALA A 207 13.15 2.57 -7.79
CA ALA A 207 12.03 3.37 -8.26
C ALA A 207 11.42 2.79 -9.55
N LYS A 208 12.27 2.33 -10.48
CA LYS A 208 11.83 1.65 -11.69
C LYS A 208 11.11 0.33 -11.38
N ALA A 209 11.69 -0.51 -10.52
CA ALA A 209 11.08 -1.77 -10.11
C ALA A 209 9.69 -1.59 -9.49
N ILE A 210 9.50 -0.54 -8.68
CA ILE A 210 8.20 -0.17 -8.11
C ILE A 210 7.20 0.21 -9.21
N LEU A 211 7.61 1.03 -10.18
CA LEU A 211 6.74 1.48 -11.28
C LEU A 211 6.33 0.32 -12.21
N GLU A 212 7.20 -0.65 -12.38
CA GLU A 212 6.99 -1.82 -13.25
C GLU A 212 6.35 -3.01 -12.50
N GLU A 213 6.08 -2.88 -11.20
CA GLU A 213 5.58 -3.95 -10.33
C GLU A 213 6.46 -5.22 -10.31
N ASP A 214 7.77 -5.07 -10.59
CA ASP A 214 8.73 -6.19 -10.63
C ASP A 214 9.22 -6.55 -9.23
N GLN A 215 8.69 -7.63 -8.68
CA GLN A 215 9.03 -8.10 -7.33
C GLN A 215 10.46 -8.64 -7.21
N ASN A 216 11.03 -9.16 -8.29
CA ASN A 216 12.38 -9.70 -8.25
C ASN A 216 13.39 -8.55 -8.20
N GLU A 217 13.24 -7.60 -9.13
CA GLU A 217 14.09 -6.40 -9.18
C GLU A 217 13.90 -5.54 -7.93
N PHE A 218 12.69 -5.47 -7.37
CA PHE A 218 12.43 -4.78 -6.12
C PHE A 218 13.26 -5.36 -4.96
N CYS A 219 13.37 -6.69 -4.88
CA CYS A 219 14.17 -7.33 -3.83
C CYS A 219 15.67 -7.13 -4.06
N ASP A 220 16.11 -7.19 -5.32
CA ASP A 220 17.52 -7.03 -5.71
C ASP A 220 18.01 -5.60 -5.42
N ALA A 221 17.27 -4.60 -5.90
CA ALA A 221 17.59 -3.19 -5.70
C ALA A 221 17.63 -2.78 -4.21
N ILE A 222 16.77 -3.36 -3.35
CA ILE A 222 16.87 -3.18 -1.89
C ILE A 222 18.19 -3.75 -1.35
N GLY A 223 18.59 -4.92 -1.83
CA GLY A 223 19.87 -5.54 -1.48
C GLY A 223 21.05 -4.67 -1.87
N ASP A 224 21.06 -4.15 -3.09
CA ASP A 224 22.15 -3.32 -3.61
C ASP A 224 22.25 -1.97 -2.89
N ILE A 225 21.11 -1.35 -2.53
CA ILE A 225 21.11 -0.17 -1.65
C ILE A 225 21.82 -0.48 -0.32
N VAL A 226 21.57 -1.64 0.30
CA VAL A 226 22.24 -2.04 1.56
C VAL A 226 23.73 -2.27 1.36
N VAL A 227 24.15 -2.87 0.24
CA VAL A 227 25.57 -3.05 -0.13
C VAL A 227 26.26 -1.69 -0.25
N VAL A 228 25.66 -0.75 -0.98
CA VAL A 228 26.22 0.59 -1.18
C VAL A 228 26.27 1.36 0.14
N LEU A 229 25.21 1.33 0.95
CA LEU A 229 25.20 1.97 2.27
C LEU A 229 26.28 1.40 3.20
N THR A 230 26.56 0.11 3.12
CA THR A 230 27.62 -0.54 3.91
C THR A 230 29.00 0.01 3.54
N ASN A 231 29.26 0.16 2.23
CA ASN A 231 30.50 0.72 1.72
C ASN A 231 30.62 2.22 2.00
N LEU A 232 29.51 2.95 1.89
CA LEU A 232 29.44 4.38 2.17
C LEU A 232 29.73 4.69 3.64
N ALA A 233 29.15 3.92 4.58
CA ALA A 233 29.45 4.03 6.00
C ALA A 233 30.94 3.80 6.28
N HIS A 234 31.53 2.78 5.67
CA HIS A 234 32.97 2.50 5.81
C HIS A 234 33.84 3.66 5.32
N LEU A 235 33.57 4.22 4.13
CA LEU A 235 34.29 5.39 3.61
C LEU A 235 34.05 6.66 4.47
N GLY A 236 32.91 6.74 5.13
CA GLY A 236 32.58 7.76 6.13
C GLY A 236 33.24 7.54 7.49
N ASN A 237 34.09 6.51 7.63
CA ASN A 237 34.73 6.11 8.88
C ASN A 237 33.73 5.73 9.99
N ASP A 238 32.65 5.08 9.59
CA ASP A 238 31.58 4.57 10.45
C ASP A 238 31.25 3.10 10.10
N ARG A 239 30.40 2.46 10.89
CA ARG A 239 29.89 1.12 10.66
C ARG A 239 28.38 1.19 10.46
N ILE A 240 27.89 0.64 9.36
CA ILE A 240 26.44 0.61 9.08
C ILE A 240 25.66 -0.04 10.23
N GLU A 241 26.25 -1.02 10.91
CA GLU A 241 25.65 -1.65 12.09
C GLU A 241 25.40 -0.65 13.24
N GLU A 242 26.32 0.27 13.46
CA GLU A 242 26.20 1.34 14.46
C GLU A 242 25.17 2.38 14.02
N CYS A 243 25.21 2.79 12.74
CA CYS A 243 24.22 3.70 12.17
C CYS A 243 22.77 3.16 12.30
N ILE A 244 22.57 1.86 12.00
CA ILE A 244 21.27 1.19 12.14
C ILE A 244 20.84 1.15 13.60
N MET A 245 21.77 0.82 14.51
CA MET A 245 21.49 0.75 15.94
C MET A 245 21.06 2.12 16.49
N ASP A 246 21.73 3.19 16.09
CA ASP A 246 21.41 4.55 16.52
C ASP A 246 20.09 5.03 15.94
N ALA A 247 19.84 4.78 14.64
CA ALA A 247 18.53 5.02 14.04
C ALA A 247 17.40 4.26 14.77
N TYR A 248 17.65 3.01 15.17
CA TYR A 248 16.70 2.21 15.94
C TYR A 248 16.43 2.80 17.33
N LYS A 249 17.48 3.23 18.06
CA LYS A 249 17.34 3.89 19.37
C LYS A 249 16.45 5.13 19.29
N GLU A 250 16.52 5.86 18.19
CA GLU A 250 15.69 7.05 17.93
C GLU A 250 14.24 6.72 17.59
N ILE A 251 13.96 5.64 16.85
CA ILE A 251 12.59 5.29 16.43
C ILE A 251 11.83 4.46 17.45
N LYS A 252 12.50 3.63 18.26
CA LYS A 252 11.86 2.63 19.15
C LYS A 252 10.85 3.23 20.15
N ASN A 253 11.04 4.49 20.53
CA ASN A 253 10.22 5.18 21.52
C ASN A 253 9.36 6.30 20.91
N ARG A 254 9.30 6.43 19.58
CA ARG A 254 8.53 7.49 18.93
C ARG A 254 7.04 7.29 19.20
N LYS A 255 6.38 8.37 19.63
CA LYS A 255 4.92 8.47 19.72
C LYS A 255 4.41 9.22 18.49
N GLY A 256 3.31 8.74 17.93
CA GLY A 256 2.79 9.25 16.67
C GLY A 256 1.67 8.37 16.12
N SER A 257 1.18 8.75 14.95
CA SER A 257 0.08 8.07 14.25
C SER A 257 0.39 7.96 12.76
N MET A 258 -0.16 6.93 12.12
CA MET A 258 -0.08 6.80 10.66
C MET A 258 -1.02 7.80 10.01
N GLN A 259 -0.52 8.59 9.07
CA GLN A 259 -1.32 9.48 8.23
C GLN A 259 -0.86 9.29 6.79
N ASN A 260 -1.81 8.99 5.89
CA ASN A 260 -1.55 8.80 4.46
C ASN A 260 -0.38 7.84 4.15
N GLY A 261 -0.31 6.71 4.88
CA GLY A 261 0.73 5.70 4.67
C GLY A 261 2.10 6.03 5.28
N THR A 262 2.27 7.18 5.94
CA THR A 262 3.51 7.58 6.63
C THR A 262 3.30 7.72 8.13
N PHE A 263 4.31 7.38 8.94
CA PHE A 263 4.28 7.61 10.38
C PHE A 263 4.54 9.10 10.68
N VAL A 264 3.53 9.79 11.21
CA VAL A 264 3.61 11.19 11.66
C VAL A 264 3.81 11.23 13.16
N LYS A 265 4.88 11.88 13.59
CA LYS A 265 5.21 12.04 15.01
C LYS A 265 4.17 12.93 15.71
N ASP A 266 3.82 12.58 16.94
CA ASP A 266 3.06 13.46 17.83
C ASP A 266 3.97 14.62 18.26
N ASP A 267 4.04 15.68 17.47
CA ASP A 267 4.76 16.88 17.89
C ASP A 267 3.90 17.65 18.90
N THR A 268 4.40 17.71 20.13
CA THR A 268 3.81 18.45 21.26
C THR A 268 3.57 19.93 20.94
N TYR A 269 4.20 20.48 19.89
CA TYR A 269 4.10 21.88 19.48
C TYR A 269 2.85 22.23 18.68
N SER A 270 2.23 21.27 17.96
CA SER A 270 1.05 21.55 17.13
C SER A 270 -0.21 21.76 17.99
N LYS A 271 -0.32 21.07 19.14
CA LYS A 271 -1.44 21.24 20.09
C LYS A 271 -1.44 22.59 20.82
N VAL A 272 -0.28 23.24 20.95
CA VAL A 272 -0.15 24.53 21.66
C VAL A 272 -0.60 25.71 20.78
N LEU A 273 -0.52 25.58 19.45
CA LEU A 273 -0.98 26.61 18.52
C LEU A 273 -2.51 26.60 18.35
N GLU A 274 -3.14 25.41 18.31
CA GLU A 274 -4.60 25.28 18.25
C GLU A 274 -5.32 25.80 19.51
N THR A 275 -4.67 25.76 20.67
CA THR A 275 -5.24 26.30 21.92
C THR A 275 -5.14 27.82 22.03
N LYS A 276 -4.31 28.49 21.22
CA LYS A 276 -4.17 29.96 21.26
C LYS A 276 -5.03 30.69 20.23
N THR A 277 -5.46 30.02 19.16
CA THR A 277 -6.36 30.61 18.16
C THR A 277 -7.84 30.55 18.54
N ASN A 278 -8.22 29.77 19.56
CA ASN A 278 -9.58 29.70 20.08
C ASN A 278 -9.85 30.65 21.28
N THR A 279 -8.92 31.56 21.57
CA THR A 279 -9.01 32.49 22.71
C THR A 279 -8.75 33.96 22.32
N LEU A 280 -8.84 34.30 21.03
CA LEU A 280 -8.82 35.67 20.52
C LEU A 280 -10.10 35.98 19.73
#